data_AF-A0A2Q4SU78-F1
#
_entry.id   AF-A0A2Q4SU78-F1
#
_cell.length_a   1.000
_cell.length_b   1.000
_cell.length_c   1.000
_cell.angle_alpha   90.00
_cell.angle_beta   90.00
_cell.angle_gamma   90.00
#
_symmetry.space_group_name_H-M   'P 1'
#
loop_
_entity.id
_entity.type
_entity.pdbx_description
1 polymer ?
#
loop_
_entity_poly.entity_id
_entity_poly.type
_entity_poly.pdbx_seq_one_letter_code
_entity_poly.pdbx_strand_id
1 'polypeptide(L)'
;MGYDENRRPLTIEQTYEDFSADHSNKTITVESHPSIDCDMPTVHPCKHAEMMKRLITQYAESGKELGVHEYLFLFLKFVQAVIPTIEYDYTRSIKL
;
A
#
# COMPACT_ATOMS: atom_id res chain seq x y z
N MET A 1 -10.94 -4.21 -5.11
CA MET A 1 -12.15 -3.64 -5.72
C MET A 1 -12.71 -2.62 -4.75
N GLY A 2 -12.73 -1.34 -5.13
CA GLY A 2 -13.35 -0.29 -4.32
C GLY A 2 -14.84 -0.19 -4.61
N TYR A 3 -15.60 0.39 -3.67
CA TYR A 3 -17.04 0.60 -3.81
C TYR A 3 -17.40 2.04 -3.51
N ASP A 4 -18.41 2.57 -4.21
CA ASP A 4 -19.01 3.85 -3.86
C ASP A 4 -19.88 3.74 -2.59
N GLU A 5 -20.39 4.88 -2.12
CA GLU A 5 -21.27 4.95 -0.94
C GLU A 5 -22.56 4.13 -1.10
N ASN A 6 -22.96 3.81 -2.34
CA ASN A 6 -24.13 3.01 -2.68
C ASN A 6 -23.79 1.51 -2.88
N ARG A 7 -22.56 1.09 -2.53
CA ARG A 7 -22.03 -0.28 -2.70
C ARG A 7 -21.94 -0.75 -4.15
N ARG A 8 -21.81 0.17 -5.10
CA ARG A 8 -21.53 -0.16 -6.50
C ARG A 8 -20.02 -0.23 -6.71
N PRO A 9 -19.54 -1.14 -7.57
CA PRO A 9 -18.10 -1.21 -7.87
C PRO A 9 -17.65 0.11 -8.49
N LEU A 10 -16.52 0.64 -8.00
CA LEU A 10 -15.91 1.85 -8.56
C LEU A 10 -15.38 1.58 -9.97
N THR A 11 -15.39 2.62 -10.80
CA THR A 11 -14.67 2.59 -12.06
C THR A 11 -13.16 2.66 -11.82
N ILE A 12 -12.39 2.30 -12.84
CA ILE A 12 -10.93 2.39 -12.81
C ILE A 12 -10.51 3.83 -12.47
N GLU A 13 -11.11 4.83 -13.13
CA GLU A 13 -10.82 6.25 -12.94
C GLU A 13 -11.09 6.71 -11.50
N GLN A 14 -12.23 6.32 -10.92
CA GLN A 14 -12.56 6.65 -9.53
C GLN A 14 -11.60 6.00 -8.55
N THR A 15 -11.14 4.79 -8.84
CA THR A 15 -10.15 4.13 -7.98
C THR A 15 -8.79 4.83 -8.07
N TYR A 16 -8.47 5.49 -9.18
CA TYR A 16 -7.24 6.29 -9.32
C TYR A 16 -7.20 7.51 -8.41
N GLU A 17 -8.35 8.04 -7.98
CA GLU A 17 -8.46 9.22 -7.11
C GLU A 17 -7.95 8.96 -5.68
N ASP A 18 -8.01 7.71 -5.22
CA ASP A 18 -7.55 7.32 -3.88
C ASP A 18 -6.01 7.22 -3.78
N PHE A 19 -5.31 7.18 -4.91
CA PHE A 19 -3.86 7.04 -4.91
C PHE A 19 -3.15 8.38 -4.88
N SER A 20 -2.05 8.43 -4.12
CA SER A 20 -1.18 9.60 -4.08
C SER A 20 -0.62 9.93 -5.47
N ALA A 21 -0.69 11.20 -5.88
CA ALA A 21 -0.22 11.69 -7.17
C ALA A 21 1.28 11.39 -7.43
N ASP A 22 2.09 11.31 -6.37
CA ASP A 22 3.51 10.96 -6.45
C ASP A 22 3.76 9.48 -6.81
N HIS A 23 2.79 8.62 -6.49
CA HIS A 23 2.86 7.16 -6.68
C HIS A 23 1.96 6.66 -7.82
N SER A 24 0.92 7.41 -8.18
CA SER A 24 -0.10 7.02 -9.17
C SER A 24 0.46 6.76 -10.56
N ASN A 25 1.44 7.56 -11.00
CA ASN A 25 2.03 7.45 -12.34
C ASN A 25 3.24 6.50 -12.45
N LYS A 26 3.71 5.91 -11.35
CA LYS A 26 4.98 5.17 -11.35
C LYS A 26 4.88 3.72 -10.92
N THR A 27 3.86 3.36 -10.14
CA THR A 27 3.79 2.04 -9.50
C THR A 27 2.42 1.38 -9.60
N ILE A 28 1.44 1.97 -10.28
CA ILE A 28 0.07 1.46 -10.32
C ILE A 28 -0.29 0.99 -11.73
N THR A 29 -0.66 -0.28 -11.84
CA THR A 29 -1.15 -0.90 -13.08
C THR A 29 -2.51 -1.52 -12.82
N VAL A 30 -3.40 -1.50 -13.80
CA VAL A 30 -4.65 -2.27 -13.73
C VAL A 30 -4.32 -3.66 -14.29
N GLU A 31 -4.41 -4.67 -13.43
CA GLU A 31 -4.05 -6.04 -13.77
C GLU A 31 -5.18 -6.98 -13.35
N SER A 32 -5.39 -8.03 -14.15
CA SER A 32 -6.33 -9.08 -13.80
C SER A 32 -5.81 -9.87 -12.61
N HIS A 33 -6.63 -10.03 -11.58
CA HIS A 33 -6.19 -10.68 -10.35
C HIS A 33 -5.92 -12.18 -10.58
N PRO A 34 -4.78 -12.73 -10.12
CA PRO A 34 -4.37 -14.11 -10.45
C PRO A 34 -5.32 -15.19 -9.92
N SER A 35 -6.12 -14.90 -8.89
CA SER A 35 -7.03 -15.87 -8.26
C SER A 35 -8.51 -15.49 -8.39
N ILE A 36 -8.84 -14.33 -8.97
CA ILE A 36 -10.21 -13.80 -9.04
C ILE A 36 -10.37 -13.20 -10.42
N ASP A 37 -11.45 -13.53 -11.13
CA ASP A 37 -11.75 -13.01 -12.46
C ASP A 37 -12.26 -11.55 -12.37
N CYS A 38 -11.35 -10.64 -12.01
CA CYS A 38 -11.62 -9.23 -11.82
C CYS A 38 -10.35 -8.42 -12.07
N ASP A 39 -10.48 -7.35 -12.85
CA ASP A 39 -9.41 -6.36 -13.02
C ASP A 39 -9.35 -5.45 -11.80
N MET A 40 -8.16 -5.34 -11.21
CA MET A 40 -7.94 -4.51 -10.04
C MET A 40 -6.71 -3.63 -10.24
N PRO A 41 -6.74 -2.39 -9.72
CA PRO A 41 -5.53 -1.61 -9.61
C PRO A 41 -4.59 -2.28 -8.60
N THR A 42 -3.39 -2.62 -9.07
CA THR A 42 -2.33 -3.26 -8.29
C THR A 42 -1.17 -2.28 -8.11
N VAL A 43 -0.54 -2.30 -6.94
CA VAL A 43 0.74 -1.61 -6.72
C VAL A 43 1.85 -2.59 -7.08
N HIS A 44 2.59 -2.29 -8.15
CA HIS A 44 3.58 -3.18 -8.71
C HIS A 44 4.78 -3.37 -7.74
N PRO A 45 5.19 -4.61 -7.44
CA PRO A 45 6.12 -4.91 -6.34
C PRO A 45 7.59 -4.56 -6.62
N CYS A 46 7.97 -4.23 -7.86
CA CYS A 46 9.37 -4.01 -8.28
C CYS A 46 10.21 -3.11 -7.37
N LYS A 47 9.60 -2.09 -6.75
CA LYS A 47 10.31 -1.14 -5.87
C LYS A 47 10.07 -1.39 -4.38
N HIS A 48 9.25 -2.39 -4.02
CA HIS A 48 8.92 -2.67 -2.62
C HIS A 48 10.16 -3.10 -1.84
N ALA A 49 11.00 -3.98 -2.40
CA ALA A 49 12.22 -4.44 -1.74
C ALA A 49 13.20 -3.31 -1.43
N GLU A 50 13.38 -2.38 -2.37
CA GLU A 50 14.27 -1.22 -2.20
C GLU A 50 13.76 -0.28 -1.11
N MET A 51 12.47 0.05 -1.11
CA MET A 51 11.87 0.94 -0.10
C MET A 51 11.85 0.30 1.29
N MET A 52 11.47 -0.97 1.39
CA MET A 52 11.42 -1.67 2.67
C MET A 52 12.81 -1.80 3.29
N LYS A 53 13.86 -2.03 2.48
CA LYS A 53 15.24 -2.01 2.97
C LYS A 53 15.61 -0.65 3.59
N ARG A 54 15.28 0.45 2.93
CA ARG A 54 15.54 1.81 3.45
C ARG A 54 14.81 2.07 4.77
N LEU A 55 13.54 1.69 4.86
CA LEU A 55 12.74 1.85 6.08
C LEU A 55 13.29 1.03 7.25
N ILE A 56 13.68 -0.23 7.00
CA ILE A 56 14.29 -1.08 8.02
C ILE A 56 15.62 -0.51 8.50
N THR A 57 16.46 0.01 7.60
CA THR A 57 17.72 0.68 7.97
C THR A 57 17.47 1.90 8.85
N GLN A 58 16.52 2.78 8.50
CA GLN A 58 16.16 3.94 9.33
C GLN A 58 15.62 3.54 10.71
N TYR A 59 14.82 2.47 10.76
CA TYR A 59 14.30 1.95 12.03
C TYR A 59 15.42 1.40 12.93
N ALA A 60 16.40 0.70 12.33
CA ALA A 60 17.59 0.22 13.02
C ALA A 60 18.50 1.36 13.51
N GLU A 61 18.69 2.42 12.71
CA GLU A 61 19.42 3.63 13.10
C GLU A 61 18.76 4.34 14.31
N SER A 62 17.45 4.22 14.44
CA SER A 62 16.68 4.72 15.59
C SER A 62 16.82 3.85 16.86
N GLY A 63 17.70 2.84 16.83
CA GLY A 63 17.96 1.92 17.94
C GLY A 63 16.87 0.88 18.17
N LYS A 64 16.00 0.64 17.17
CA LYS A 64 14.91 -0.34 17.25
C LYS A 64 15.17 -1.49 16.28
N GLU A 65 15.04 -2.72 16.75
CA GLU A 65 15.08 -3.90 15.88
C GLU A 65 13.66 -4.28 15.44
N LEU A 66 13.51 -4.70 14.18
CA LEU A 66 12.25 -5.14 13.61
C LEU A 66 12.29 -6.67 13.42
N GLY A 67 11.37 -7.39 14.05
CA GLY A 67 11.21 -8.81 13.78
C GLY A 67 10.59 -9.06 12.39
N VAL A 68 10.90 -10.21 11.77
CA VAL A 68 10.29 -10.59 10.47
C VAL A 68 8.76 -10.64 10.54
N HIS A 69 8.21 -11.04 11.69
CA HIS A 69 6.77 -11.05 11.94
C HIS A 69 6.13 -9.65 11.95
N GLU A 70 6.93 -8.59 12.05
CA GLU A 70 6.48 -7.19 12.07
C GLU A 70 6.59 -6.52 10.71
N TYR A 71 7.19 -7.20 9.72
CA TYR A 71 7.39 -6.69 8.37
C TYR A 71 6.08 -6.23 7.71
N LEU A 72 5.00 -7.00 7.88
CA LEU A 72 3.70 -6.64 7.31
C LEU A 72 3.13 -5.36 7.91
N PHE A 73 3.33 -5.08 9.20
CA PHE A 73 2.89 -3.81 9.78
C PHE A 73 3.66 -2.62 9.21
N LEU A 74 4.97 -2.79 8.98
CA LEU A 74 5.78 -1.76 8.30
C LEU A 74 5.35 -1.60 6.83
N PHE A 75 5.04 -2.70 6.15
CA PHE A 75 4.58 -2.70 4.76
C PHE A 75 3.24 -1.96 4.62
N LEU A 76 2.30 -2.22 5.53
CA LEU A 76 1.00 -1.58 5.51
C LEU A 76 1.09 -0.06 5.78
N LYS A 77 2.06 0.38 6.61
CA LYS A 77 2.38 1.81 6.78
C LYS A 77 2.92 2.44 5.50
N PHE A 78 3.71 1.70 4.72
CA PHE A 78 4.11 2.14 3.39
C PHE A 78 2.90 2.24 2.44
N VAL A 79 1.98 1.27 2.47
CA VAL A 79 0.75 1.31 1.66
C VAL A 79 -0.11 2.53 2.00
N GLN A 80 -0.19 2.93 3.28
CA GLN A 80 -0.90 4.15 3.68
C GLN A 80 -0.31 5.42 3.05
N ALA A 81 1.00 5.48 2.79
CA ALA A 81 1.60 6.61 2.07
C ALA A 81 1.22 6.61 0.58
N VAL A 82 0.94 5.43 0.01
CA VAL A 82 0.51 5.26 -1.39
C VAL A 82 -0.98 5.51 -1.56
N ILE A 83 -1.81 5.12 -0.59
CA ILE A 83 -3.28 5.23 -0.60
C ILE A 83 -3.76 5.89 0.71
N PRO A 84 -3.55 7.22 0.87
CA PRO A 84 -3.74 7.89 2.15
C PRO A 84 -5.22 8.04 2.56
N THR A 85 -6.15 7.93 1.62
CA THR A 85 -7.59 8.09 1.85
C THR A 85 -8.24 6.82 2.38
N ILE A 86 -7.57 5.67 2.29
CA ILE A 86 -8.11 4.40 2.78
C ILE A 86 -7.72 4.22 4.26
N GLU A 87 -8.75 4.13 5.10
CA GLU A 87 -8.58 3.80 6.51
C GLU A 87 -8.36 2.29 6.69
N TYR A 88 -7.18 1.95 7.21
CA TYR A 88 -6.86 0.62 7.70
C TYR A 88 -6.67 0.71 9.21
N ASP A 89 -7.23 -0.22 9.98
CA ASP A 89 -7.00 -0.29 11.42
C ASP A 89 -5.59 -0.84 11.72
N TYR A 90 -4.76 -0.04 12.42
CA TYR A 90 -3.41 -0.41 12.86
C TYR A 90 -3.29 -0.40 14.38
N THR A 91 -3.57 -1.54 15.01
CA THR A 91 -3.45 -1.73 16.47
C THR A 91 -2.00 -1.77 17.02
N ARG A 92 -1.01 -1.25 16.26
CA ARG A 92 0.38 -1.06 16.71
C ARG A 92 0.92 0.33 16.33
N SER A 93 1.20 1.15 17.35
CA SER A 93 1.81 2.48 17.23
C SER A 93 3.32 2.41 16.91
N ILE A 94 3.70 1.89 15.75
CA ILE A 94 5.08 2.02 15.26
C ILE A 94 5.24 3.47 14.79
N LYS A 95 5.93 4.34 15.55
CA LYS A 95 6.33 5.66 15.04
C LYS A 95 7.64 5.51 14.27
N LEU A 96 7.58 5.83 12.98
CA LEU A 96 8.75 6.08 12.13
C LEU A 96 9.34 7.43 12.54
#